data_AF-A0A7R9DTC5-F1
#
_entry.id   AF-A0A7R9DTC5-F1
#
_cell.length_a   1.000
_cell.length_b   1.000
_cell.length_c   1.000
_cell.angle_alpha   90.00
_cell.angle_beta   90.00
_cell.angle_gamma   90.00
#
_symmetry.space_group_name_H-M   'P 1'
#
loop_
_entity.id
_entity.type
_entity.pdbx_description
1 polymer ?
#
loop_
_entity_poly.entity_id
_entity_poly.type
_entity_poly.pdbx_seq_one_letter_code
_entity_poly.pdbx_strand_id
1 'polypeptide(L)' 'MIYDDTKVGAWIIDFAKTHPLPNGMTVNHRQPWVQGNHEDGFLFGLDSLISIMEEVDLRTYFSPDNPVCTKS' A
#
# COMPACT_ATOMS: atom_id res chain seq x y z
N MET A 1 6.77 7.89 3.21
CA MET A 1 7.86 7.06 2.62
C MET A 1 9.05 7.98 2.41
N ILE A 2 10.24 7.53 2.81
CA ILE A 2 11.49 8.28 2.65
C ILE A 2 12.46 7.33 1.97
N TYR A 3 13.15 7.80 0.93
CA TYR A 3 14.19 7.03 0.26
C TYR A 3 15.42 7.89 0.00
N ASP A 4 16.58 7.24 0.00
CA ASP A 4 17.87 7.78 -0.46
C ASP A 4 18.49 6.81 -1.49
N ASP A 5 19.68 7.12 -1.99
CA ASP A 5 20.36 6.32 -3.03
C ASP A 5 20.69 4.88 -2.60
N THR A 6 20.56 4.56 -1.31
CA THR A 6 20.98 3.28 -0.71
C THR A 6 19.91 2.60 0.15
N LYS A 7 18.87 3.33 0.59
CA LYS A 7 17.90 2.87 1.57
C LYS A 7 16.50 3.41 1.27
N VAL A 8 15.52 2.57 1.56
CA VAL A 8 14.10 2.91 1.53
C VAL A 8 13.49 2.63 2.90
N GLY A 9 12.66 3.54 3.38
CA GLY A 9 11.92 3.40 4.63
C GLY A 9 10.45 3.80 4.48
N ALA A 10 9.58 2.97 5.06
CA ALA A 10 8.16 3.24 5.16
C ALA A 10 7.70 3.04 6.62
N TRP A 11 6.93 4.00 7.12
CA TRP A 11 6.36 3.97 8.46
C TRP A 11 4.90 4.40 8.38
N ILE A 12 4.05 3.77 9.19
CA ILE A 12 2.70 4.24 9.45
C ILE A 12 2.84 5.37 10.48
N ILE A 13 2.31 6.53 10.16
CA ILE A 13 2.37 7.73 11.00
C ILE A 13 0.96 8.25 11.29
N ASP A 14 0.84 9.12 12.28
CA ASP A 14 -0.41 9.76 12.73
C ASP A 14 -1.48 8.78 13.25
N PHE A 15 -1.24 8.24 14.45
CA PHE A 15 -2.21 7.44 15.20
C PHE A 15 -3.18 8.29 16.05
N ALA A 16 -3.18 9.62 15.90
CA ALA A 16 -3.94 10.51 16.79
C ALA A 16 -5.47 10.30 16.71
N LYS A 17 -5.95 9.70 15.62
CA LYS A 17 -7.36 9.36 15.40
C LYS A 17 -7.64 7.85 15.40
N THR A 18 -6.65 7.04 15.77
CA THR A 18 -6.81 5.59 15.87
C THR A 18 -7.46 5.27 17.20
N HIS A 19 -8.74 4.92 17.16
CA HIS A 19 -9.51 4.56 18.36
C HIS A 19 -9.61 3.05 18.51
N PRO A 20 -9.50 2.51 19.74
CA PRO A 20 -9.78 1.11 19.99
C PRO A 20 -11.24 0.79 19.66
N LEU A 21 -11.46 -0.37 19.06
CA LEU A 21 -12.79 -0.86 18.75
C LEU A 21 -13.58 -1.18 20.03
N PRO A 22 -14.93 -1.06 19.98
CA PRO A 22 -15.79 -1.56 21.05
C PRO A 22 -15.55 -3.05 21.35
N ASN A 23 -15.71 -3.45 22.61
CA ASN A 23 -15.50 -4.85 23.02
C ASN A 23 -16.35 -5.82 22.19
N GLY A 24 -15.70 -6.83 21.59
CA GLY A 24 -16.34 -7.87 20.79
C GLY A 24 -16.50 -7.53 19.30
N MET A 25 -16.01 -6.38 18.84
CA MET A 25 -16.02 -6.00 17.43
C MET A 25 -14.63 -6.11 16.81
N THR A 26 -14.55 -6.72 15.64
CA THR A 26 -13.32 -6.84 14.84
C THR A 26 -13.59 -6.32 13.45
N VAL A 27 -12.66 -5.52 12.92
CA VAL A 27 -12.67 -5.05 11.53
C VAL A 27 -11.55 -5.75 10.77
N ASN A 28 -11.71 -5.95 9.47
CA ASN A 28 -10.71 -6.61 8.62
C ASN A 28 -9.84 -5.62 7.85
N HIS A 29 -10.13 -4.33 7.92
CA HIS A 29 -9.41 -3.23 7.26
C HIS A 29 -9.36 -3.33 5.72
N ARG A 30 -10.10 -4.28 5.12
CA ARG A 30 -10.12 -4.58 3.67
C ARG A 30 -11.48 -4.30 3.05
N GLN A 31 -12.55 -4.45 3.83
CA GLN A 31 -13.91 -4.16 3.38
C GLN A 31 -14.14 -2.65 3.28
N PRO A 32 -15.02 -2.20 2.36
CA PRO A 32 -15.39 -0.80 2.28
C PRO A 32 -16.09 -0.34 3.56
N TRP A 33 -15.83 0.90 3.97
CA TRP A 33 -16.56 1.52 5.08
C TRP A 33 -18.05 1.61 4.77
N VAL A 34 -18.85 1.20 5.74
CA VAL A 34 -20.31 1.35 5.77
C VAL A 34 -20.68 1.82 7.16
N GLN A 35 -21.68 2.70 7.28
CA GLN A 35 -22.13 3.18 8.58
C GLN A 35 -22.43 2.00 9.53
N GLY A 36 -21.67 1.92 10.63
CA GLY A 36 -21.81 0.88 11.66
C GLY A 36 -20.87 -0.33 11.54
N ASN A 37 -20.11 -0.49 10.45
CA ASN A 37 -19.14 -1.59 10.33
C ASN A 37 -17.73 -1.26 10.86
N HIS A 38 -17.45 0.02 11.15
CA HIS A 38 -16.18 0.53 11.68
C HIS A 38 -14.94 0.26 10.81
N GLU A 39 -15.13 -0.16 9.55
CA GLU A 39 -14.02 -0.41 8.62
C GLU A 39 -13.33 0.90 8.22
N ASP A 40 -12.00 0.93 8.20
CA ASP A 40 -11.21 2.10 7.81
C ASP A 40 -10.59 1.97 6.41
N GLY A 41 -10.62 0.76 5.84
CA GLY A 41 -10.02 0.46 4.53
C GLY A 41 -8.49 0.56 4.50
N PHE A 42 -7.81 0.52 5.65
CA PHE A 42 -6.36 0.70 5.71
C PHE A 42 -5.59 -0.35 4.89
N LEU A 43 -5.93 -1.64 5.04
CA LEU A 43 -5.30 -2.72 4.28
C LEU A 43 -5.72 -2.70 2.81
N PHE A 44 -6.96 -2.30 2.51
CA PHE A 44 -7.40 -2.12 1.12
C PHE A 44 -6.54 -1.08 0.38
N GLY A 45 -6.25 0.06 1.04
CA GLY A 45 -5.35 1.07 0.50
C GLY A 45 -3.92 0.57 0.33
N LEU A 46 -3.43 -0.24 1.28
CA LEU A 46 -2.11 -0.84 1.21
C LEU A 46 -1.98 -1.84 0.05
N ASP A 47 -2.98 -2.71 -0.16
CA ASP A 47 -3.00 -3.63 -1.31
C ASP A 47 -2.95 -2.85 -2.63
N SER A 48 -3.75 -1.78 -2.74
CA SER A 48 -3.79 -0.92 -3.91
C SER A 48 -2.42 -0.27 -4.19
N LEU A 49 -1.73 0.18 -3.13
CA LEU A 49 -0.39 0.75 -3.25
C LEU A 49 0.62 -0.29 -3.75
N ILE A 50 0.57 -1.52 -3.22
CA ILE A 50 1.45 -2.62 -3.65
C ILE A 50 1.22 -2.93 -5.14
N SER A 51 -0.04 -3.10 -5.56
CA SER A 51 -0.37 -3.41 -6.95
C SER A 51 0.12 -2.34 -7.93
N ILE A 52 0.00 -1.06 -7.58
CA ILE A 52 0.51 0.03 -8.42
C ILE A 52 2.05 -0.01 -8.49
N MET A 53 2.74 -0.28 -7.39
CA MET A 53 4.20 -0.39 -7.37
C MET A 53 4.69 -1.57 -8.22
N GLU A 54 4.02 -2.71 -8.14
CA GLU A 54 4.31 -3.88 -8.99
C GLU A 54 4.09 -3.58 -10.48
N GLU A 55 3.00 -2.88 -10.81
CA GLU A 55 2.74 -2.49 -12.20
C GLU A 55 3.82 -1.55 -12.75
N VAL A 56 4.27 -0.57 -11.96
CA VAL A 56 5.33 0.36 -12.36
C VAL A 56 6.68 -0.36 -12.53
N ASP A 57 7.00 -1.31 -11.66
CA ASP A 57 8.22 -2.13 -11.76
C ASP A 57 8.19 -2.96 -13.05
N LEU A 58 7.09 -3.68 -13.30
CA LEU A 58 6.92 -4.49 -14.52
C LEU A 58 6.97 -3.64 -15.79
N ARG A 59 6.36 -2.44 -15.79
CA ARG A 59 6.46 -1.50 -16.92
C ARG A 59 7.90 -1.05 -17.16
N THR A 60 8.70 -0.90 -16.10
CA THR A 60 10.12 -0.55 -16.23
C THR A 60 10.90 -1.71 -16.83
N TYR A 61 10.67 -2.95 -16.39
CA TYR A 61 11.32 -4.15 -16.95
C TYR A 61 11.01 -4.38 -18.44
N PHE A 62 9.77 -4.17 -18.86
CA PHE A 62 9.32 -4.43 -20.25
C PHE A 62 9.24 -3.16 -21.13
N SER A 63 9.72 -2.01 -20.66
CA SER A 63 9.76 -0.81 -21.50
C SER A 63 10.74 -1.00 -22.66
N PRO A 64 10.34 -0.72 -23.92
CA PRO A 64 11.23 -0.82 -25.09
C PRO A 64 12.44 0.13 -25.01
N ASP A 65 12.38 1.14 -24.14
CA ASP A 65 13.48 2.07 -23.86
C ASP A 65 14.37 1.64 -22.66
N ASN A 66 14.10 0.48 -22.04
CA ASN A 66 14.89 -0.01 -20.91
C ASN A 66 16.21 -0.66 -21.40
N PRO A 67 17.40 -0.19 -20.95
CA PRO A 67 18.68 -0.76 -21.36
C PRO A 67 18.88 -2.23 -20.93
N VAL A 68 18.11 -2.74 -19.96
CA VAL A 68 18.17 -4.14 -19.50
C VAL A 68 17.61 -5.11 -20.56
N CYS A 69 16.67 -4.69 -21.40
CA CYS A 69 15.99 -5.55 -22.37
C CYS A 69 16.68 -5.62 -23.76
N THR A 70 17.93 -5.15 -23.88
CA THR A 70 18.70 -5.18 -25.15
C THR A 70 19.62 -6.38 -25.32
N LYS A 71 19.57 -7.38 -24.43
CA LYS A 71 20.30 -8.64 -24.65
C LYS A 71 19.38 -9.69 -25.28
N SER A 72 19.54 -9.79 -26.60
CA SER A 72 19.10 -10.85 -27.52
C SER A 72 19.34 -12.27 -26.99
#